data_AF-A0A9D6ZDY8-F1
#
_entry.id   AF-A0A9D6ZDY8-F1
#
_cell.length_a   1.000
_cell.length_b   1.000
_cell.length_c   1.000
_cell.angle_alpha   90.00
_cell.angle_beta   90.00
_cell.angle_gamma   90.00
#
_symmetry.space_group_name_H-M   'P 1'
#
loop_
_entity.id
_entity.type
_entity.pdbx_description
1 polymer ?
#
loop_
_entity_poly.entity_id
_entity_poly.type
_entity_poly.pdbx_seq_one_letter_code
_entity_poly.pdbx_strand_id
1 'polypeptide(L)' 'MHGIAENIKPKYMIDEKGHKKSVVLSLKEYKNIMELVEDLEDANDLLKAEREATTFTPYEKFRKAWLKL' A
#
# COMPACT_ATOMS: atom_id res chain seq x y z
N MET A 1 -6.95 5.27 9.21
CA MET A 1 -6.49 5.87 7.94
C MET A 1 -6.69 7.38 7.91
N HIS A 2 -6.05 8.16 8.80
CA HIS A 2 -6.24 9.64 8.84
C HIS A 2 -4.97 10.43 9.16
N GLY A 3 -3.77 9.86 8.99
CA GLY A 3 -2.53 10.52 9.46
C GLY A 3 -1.41 10.70 8.43
N ILE A 4 -1.52 10.11 7.23
CA ILE A 4 -0.37 9.98 6.34
C ILE A 4 -0.31 11.14 5.32
N ALA A 5 -1.45 11.49 4.72
CA ALA A 5 -1.52 12.55 3.71
C ALA A 5 -1.32 13.97 4.28
N GLU A 6 -1.67 14.21 5.55
CA GLU A 6 -1.67 15.57 6.13
C GLU A 6 -0.26 16.14 6.43
N ASN A 7 0.81 15.34 6.31
CA ASN A 7 2.17 15.75 6.68
C ASN A 7 3.22 15.54 5.58
N ILE A 8 2.82 15.47 4.30
CA ILE A 8 3.76 15.42 3.18
C ILE A 8 4.13 16.86 2.77
N LYS A 9 5.41 17.20 2.77
CA LYS A 9 5.98 18.49 2.37
C LYS A 9 6.89 18.30 1.16
N PRO A 10 6.31 18.11 -0.04
CA PRO A 10 7.08 17.81 -1.24
C PRO A 10 7.95 18.99 -1.65
N LYS A 11 9.22 18.71 -1.99
CA LYS A 11 10.11 19.66 -2.66
C LYS A 11 10.18 19.32 -4.14
N TYR A 12 10.04 20.28 -5.03
CA TYR A 12 10.01 20.01 -6.47
C TYR A 12 11.34 20.40 -7.13
N MET A 13 11.81 19.57 -8.05
CA MET A 13 12.83 19.98 -9.01
C MET A 13 12.13 20.42 -10.29
N ILE A 14 12.46 21.62 -10.74
CA ILE A 14 11.87 22.26 -11.93
C ILE A 14 12.87 22.26 -13.09
N ASP A 15 12.36 22.21 -14.31
CA ASP A 15 13.17 22.40 -15.52
C ASP A 15 13.43 23.89 -15.80
N GLU A 16 14.22 24.15 -16.84
CA GLU A 16 14.58 25.51 -17.28
C GLU A 16 13.36 26.37 -17.68
N LYS A 17 12.22 25.74 -17.99
CA LYS A 17 10.96 26.41 -18.34
C LYS A 17 10.03 26.56 -17.12
N GLY A 18 10.48 26.15 -15.94
CA GLY A 18 9.72 26.22 -14.69
C GLY A 18 8.74 25.06 -14.47
N HIS A 19 8.75 24.02 -15.30
CA HIS A 19 7.87 22.86 -15.11
C HIS A 19 8.43 21.90 -14.06
N LYS A 20 7.58 21.44 -13.14
CA LYS A 20 7.94 20.42 -12.14
C LYS A 20 8.18 19.08 -12.84
N LYS A 21 9.40 18.53 -12.75
CA LYS A 21 9.76 17.23 -13.34
C LYS A 21 9.87 16.11 -12.33
N SER A 22 10.28 16.42 -11.11
CA SER A 22 10.40 15.42 -10.05
C SER A 22 10.09 16.03 -8.68
N VAL A 23 9.84 15.14 -7.72
CA VAL A 23 9.63 15.48 -6.32
C VAL A 23 10.72 14.81 -5.49
N VAL A 24 11.25 15.57 -4.54
CA VAL A 24 12.14 15.09 -3.50
C VAL A 24 11.32 15.02 -2.22
N LEU A 25 11.28 13.82 -1.66
CA LEU A 25 10.65 13.52 -0.38
C LEU A 25 11.73 13.14 0.62
N SER A 26 11.51 13.45 1.90
CA SER A 26 12.28 12.80 2.96
C SER A 26 12.00 11.30 2.96
N LEU A 27 12.96 10.51 3.44
CA LEU A 27 12.76 9.06 3.57
C LEU A 27 11.54 8.70 4.42
N LYS A 28 11.22 9.52 5.44
CA LYS A 28 10.03 9.33 6.27
C LYS A 28 8.75 9.49 5.46
N GLU A 29 8.64 10.55 4.67
CA GLU A 29 7.48 10.78 3.81
C GLU A 29 7.34 9.68 2.75
N TYR A 30 8.43 9.25 2.14
CA TYR A 30 8.41 8.14 1.19
C TYR A 30 7.90 6.85 1.83
N LYS A 31 8.46 6.45 2.99
CA LYS A 31 8.02 5.24 3.71
C LYS A 31 6.55 5.29 4.09
N ASN A 32 6.12 6.43 4.63
CA ASN A 32 4.72 6.67 4.98
C ASN A 32 3.78 6.48 3.78
N ILE A 33 4.16 7.00 2.60
CA ILE A 33 3.38 6.81 1.37
C ILE A 33 3.37 5.34 0.96
N MET A 34 4.53 4.65 1.03
CA MET A 34 4.61 3.24 0.67
C MET A 34 3.76 2.37 1.59
N GLU A 35 3.81 2.57 2.90
CA GLU A 35 2.95 1.86 3.87
C GLU A 35 1.46 2.07 3.55
N LEU A 36 1.06 3.30 3.19
CA LEU A 36 -0.33 3.56 2.78
C LEU A 36 -0.71 2.82 1.49
N VAL A 37 0.20 2.75 0.52
CA VAL A 37 -0.05 2.02 -0.74
C VAL A 37 -0.20 0.53 -0.45
N GLU A 38 0.68 -0.05 0.37
CA GLU A 38 0.62 -1.45 0.80
C GLU A 38 -0.71 -1.76 1.52
N ASP A 39 -1.12 -0.92 2.47
CA ASP A 39 -2.41 -1.06 3.16
C ASP A 39 -3.61 -1.07 2.19
N LEU A 40 -3.56 -0.24 1.14
CA LEU A 40 -4.62 -0.17 0.13
C LEU A 40 -4.60 -1.36 -0.83
N GLU A 41 -3.41 -1.85 -1.19
CA GLU A 41 -3.24 -3.05 -2.01
C GLU A 41 -3.75 -4.29 -1.26
N ASP A 42 -3.38 -4.47 0.01
CA ASP A 42 -3.85 -5.56 0.87
C ASP A 42 -5.38 -5.53 1.03
N ALA A 43 -5.96 -4.35 1.25
CA ALA A 43 -7.41 -4.19 1.35
C ALA A 43 -8.12 -4.55 0.03
N ASN A 44 -7.55 -4.15 -1.11
CA ASN A 44 -8.10 -4.48 -2.42
C ASN A 44 -7.98 -5.98 -2.73
N ASP A 45 -6.88 -6.62 -2.35
CA ASP A 45 -6.69 -8.07 -2.49
C ASP A 45 -7.67 -8.86 -1.65
N LEU A 46 -7.98 -8.40 -0.43
CA LEU A 46 -9.02 -9.00 0.40
C LEU A 46 -10.40 -8.89 -0.26
N LEU A 47 -10.79 -7.69 -0.72
CA LEU A 47 -12.07 -7.49 -1.41
C LEU A 47 -12.18 -8.33 -2.68
N LYS A 48 -11.07 -8.46 -3.42
CA LYS A 48 -10.99 -9.32 -4.60
C LYS A 48 -11.19 -10.78 -4.21
N ALA A 49 -10.53 -11.25 -3.17
CA ALA A 49 -10.65 -12.61 -2.66
C ALA A 49 -12.09 -12.92 -2.23
N GLU A 50 -12.77 -12.00 -1.54
CA GLU A 50 -14.18 -12.16 -1.17
C GLU A 50 -15.09 -12.27 -2.39
N ARG A 51 -14.89 -11.42 -3.40
CA ARG A 51 -15.70 -11.41 -4.63
C ARG A 51 -15.48 -12.67 -5.47
N GLU A 52 -14.25 -13.16 -5.54
CA GLU A 52 -13.85 -14.29 -6.38
C GLU A 52 -13.89 -15.64 -5.64
N ALA A 53 -14.24 -15.64 -4.35
CA ALA A 53 -14.34 -16.83 -3.54
C ALA A 53 -15.40 -17.79 -4.11
N THR A 54 -14.94 -18.89 -4.69
CA THR A 54 -15.81 -20.00 -5.12
C THR A 54 -15.99 -21.04 -4.02
N THR A 55 -15.05 -21.09 -3.08
CA THR A 55 -15.05 -22.07 -1.99
C THR A 55 -14.43 -21.46 -0.72
N PHE A 56 -14.81 -22.00 0.43
CA PHE A 56 -14.25 -21.63 1.73
C PHE A 56 -13.43 -22.79 2.30
N THR A 57 -12.20 -22.50 2.75
CA THR A 57 -11.36 -23.48 3.46
C THR A 57 -11.42 -23.21 4.96
N PRO A 58 -11.94 -24.15 5.78
CA PRO A 58 -11.91 -24.00 7.22
C PRO A 58 -10.47 -23.80 7.73
N TYR A 59 -10.32 -22.92 8.72
CA TYR A 59 -9.00 -22.51 9.20
C TYR A 59 -8.09 -23.67 9.64
N GLU A 60 -8.66 -24.70 10.29
CA GLU A 60 -7.88 -25.90 10.66
C GLU A 60 -7.29 -26.65 9.47
N LYS A 61 -8.03 -26.71 8.35
CA LYS A 61 -7.56 -27.35 7.11
C LYS A 61 -6.49 -26.49 6.44
N PHE A 62 -6.68 -25.16 6.44
CA PHE A 62 -5.68 -24.22 5.94
C PHE A 62 -4.35 -24.35 6.70
N ARG A 63 -4.38 -24.31 8.04
CA ARG A 63 -3.16 -24.39 8.88
C ARG A 63 -2.36 -25.66 8.63
N LYS A 64 -3.01 -26.82 8.62
CA LYS A 64 -2.35 -28.11 8.37
C LYS A 64 -1.69 -28.19 7.00
N ALA A 65 -2.32 -27.60 5.98
CA ALA A 65 -1.82 -27.66 4.61
C ALA A 65 -0.68 -26.65 4.34
N TRP A 66 -0.76 -25.44 4.88
CA TRP A 66 0.09 -24.33 4.46
C TRP A 66 1.06 -23.82 5.53
N LEU A 67 0.68 -23.90 6.81
CA LEU A 67 1.53 -23.42 7.91
C LEU A 67 2.40 -24.52 8.52
N LYS A 68 2.16 -25.80 8.17
CA LYS A 68 2.87 -26.98 8.70
C LYS A 68 2.96 -27.00 10.24
N LEU A 69 1.96 -26.41 10.90
CA LEU A 69 1.75 -26.41 12.35
C LEU A 69 0.71 -27.47 12.72
#